data_AF-A0A950AN14-F1
#
_entry.id   AF-A0A950AN14-F1
#
_cell.length_a   1.000
_cell.length_b   1.000
_cell.length_c   1.000
_cell.angle_alpha   90.00
_cell.angle_beta   90.00
_cell.angle_gamma   90.00
#
_symmetry.space_group_name_H-M   'P 1'
#
loop_
_entity.id
_entity.type
_entity.pdbx_description
1 polymer ?
#
loop_
_entity_poly.entity_id
_entity_poly.type
_entity_poly.pdbx_seq_one_letter_code
_entity_poly.pdbx_strand_id
1 'polypeptide(L)'
;AARRISCFNNLKQIGIALHGYHDAHTTFPSGGWIAVSGQPATQNMNTGWSASVLPWLEQRPLFDSLNLSVVYDNPANLLCLIGCGVSLLASRMPKVFLTPKPAIES
;
A
#
# COMPACT_ATOMS: atom_id res chain seq x y z
N ALA A 1 15.82 2.20 -21.56
CA ALA A 1 14.59 1.54 -22.05
C ALA A 1 13.99 0.55 -21.03
N ALA A 2 14.77 -0.39 -20.46
CA ALA A 2 14.28 -1.42 -19.53
C ALA A 2 13.48 -0.89 -18.31
N ARG A 3 13.92 0.22 -17.69
CA ARG A 3 13.20 0.83 -16.55
C ARG A 3 11.78 1.28 -16.91
N ARG A 4 11.58 1.87 -18.10
CA ARG A 4 10.27 2.31 -18.58
C ARG A 4 9.35 1.12 -18.81
N ILE A 5 9.86 0.04 -19.40
CA ILE A 5 9.09 -1.19 -19.64
C ILE A 5 8.64 -1.80 -18.30
N SER A 6 9.54 -1.90 -17.32
CA SER A 6 9.19 -2.41 -16.00
C SER A 6 8.18 -1.50 -15.26
N CYS A 7 8.35 -0.17 -15.28
CA CYS A 7 7.34 0.73 -14.71
C CYS A 7 5.98 0.58 -15.39
N PHE A 8 5.95 0.44 -16.71
CA PHE A 8 4.71 0.27 -17.46
C PHE A 8 4.00 -1.04 -17.11
N ASN A 9 4.76 -2.12 -16.93
CA ASN A 9 4.21 -3.40 -16.48
C ASN A 9 3.68 -3.32 -15.03
N ASN A 10 4.38 -2.62 -14.14
CA ASN A 10 3.89 -2.38 -12.78
C ASN A 10 2.58 -1.58 -12.79
N LEU A 11 2.49 -0.52 -13.60
CA LEU A 11 1.26 0.27 -13.76
C LEU A 11 0.11 -0.56 -14.32
N LYS A 12 0.37 -1.48 -15.25
CA LYS A 12 -0.63 -2.43 -15.75
C LYS A 12 -1.17 -3.31 -14.63
N GLN A 13 -0.29 -3.89 -13.80
CA GLN A 13 -0.70 -4.72 -12.67
C GLN A 13 -1.55 -3.94 -11.66
N ILE A 14 -1.16 -2.69 -11.36
CA ILE A 14 -1.94 -1.79 -10.49
C ILE A 14 -3.31 -1.48 -11.11
N GLY A 15 -3.36 -1.20 -12.42
CA GLY A 15 -4.61 -0.93 -13.13
C GLY A 15 -5.58 -2.12 -13.08
N ILE A 16 -5.06 -3.34 -13.32
CA ILE A 16 -5.86 -4.58 -13.20
C ILE A 16 -6.37 -4.73 -11.77
N ALA A 17 -5.54 -4.49 -10.76
CA ALA A 17 -5.95 -4.60 -9.37
C ALA A 17 -7.02 -3.57 -8.98
N LEU A 18 -6.93 -2.33 -9.48
CA LEU A 18 -7.95 -1.29 -9.27
C LEU A 18 -9.28 -1.66 -9.93
N HIS A 19 -9.25 -2.22 -11.14
CA HIS A 19 -10.46 -2.72 -11.80
C HIS A 19 -11.07 -3.89 -11.03
N GLY A 20 -10.27 -4.83 -10.54
CA GLY A 20 -10.76 -5.91 -9.69
C GLY A 20 -11.43 -5.41 -8.41
N TYR A 21 -10.89 -4.36 -7.78
CA TYR A 21 -11.54 -3.70 -6.64
C TYR A 21 -12.88 -3.09 -7.05
N HIS A 22 -12.92 -2.39 -8.18
CA HIS A 22 -14.13 -1.77 -8.71
C HIS A 22 -15.21 -2.80 -9.04
N ASP A 23 -14.85 -3.95 -9.63
CA ASP A 23 -15.81 -5.02 -9.95
C ASP A 23 -16.46 -5.59 -8.68
N ALA A 24 -15.72 -5.67 -7.57
CA ALA A 24 -16.22 -6.19 -6.30
C ALA A 24 -16.98 -5.17 -5.43
N HIS A 25 -16.58 -3.89 -5.46
CA HIS A 25 -17.11 -2.85 -4.57
C HIS A 25 -17.93 -1.78 -5.30
N THR A 26 -18.02 -1.83 -6.63
CA THR A 26 -18.67 -0.84 -7.51
C THR A 26 -18.15 0.60 -7.39
N THR A 27 -17.03 0.78 -6.69
CA THR A 27 -16.35 2.06 -6.47
C THR A 27 -14.85 1.86 -6.54
N PHE A 28 -14.09 2.91 -6.83
CA PHE A 28 -12.65 2.88 -6.64
C PHE A 28 -12.30 3.02 -5.15
N PRO A 29 -11.13 2.48 -4.73
CA PRO A 29 -10.69 2.59 -3.35
C PRO A 29 -10.42 4.06 -3.00
N SER A 30 -10.77 4.45 -1.78
CA SER A 30 -10.46 5.79 -1.27
C SER A 30 -8.95 5.98 -1.14
N GLY A 31 -8.47 7.20 -1.43
CA GLY A 31 -7.07 7.58 -1.27
C GLY A 31 -6.56 7.44 0.18
N GLY A 32 -7.46 7.51 1.15
CA GLY A 32 -7.20 7.36 2.58
C GLY A 32 -8.35 7.96 3.39
N TRP A 33 -8.36 7.70 4.70
CA TRP A 33 -9.36 8.22 5.61
C TRP A 33 -8.66 8.86 6.82
N ILE A 34 -9.25 9.91 7.38
CA ILE A 34 -8.80 10.51 8.65
C ILE A 34 -9.47 9.72 9.77
N ALA A 35 -8.69 8.98 10.55
CA ALA A 35 -9.19 8.00 11.51
C ALA A 35 -9.85 8.63 12.76
N VAL A 36 -9.46 9.85 13.16
CA VAL A 36 -9.98 10.52 14.36
C VAL A 36 -10.16 12.02 14.09
N SER A 37 -11.30 12.59 14.49
CA SER A 37 -11.51 14.05 14.46
C SER A 37 -10.63 14.74 15.50
N GLY A 38 -9.85 15.76 15.10
CA GLY A 38 -9.14 16.65 16.02
C GLY A 38 -7.62 16.49 16.10
N GLN A 39 -7.00 15.55 15.40
CA GLN A 39 -5.54 15.57 15.17
C GLN A 39 -5.24 15.96 13.72
N PRO A 40 -4.05 16.52 13.44
CA PRO A 40 -3.65 16.85 12.07
C PRO A 40 -3.67 15.60 11.18
N ALA A 41 -4.13 15.75 9.94
CA ALA A 41 -4.26 14.66 8.97
C ALA A 41 -2.95 13.88 8.75
N THR A 42 -1.80 14.53 8.98
CA THR A 42 -0.45 13.93 8.90
C THR A 42 -0.19 12.82 9.92
N GLN A 43 -0.95 12.78 11.02
CA GLN A 43 -0.80 11.80 12.12
C GLN A 43 -2.00 10.86 12.23
N ASN A 44 -3.00 11.02 11.35
CA ASN A 44 -4.30 10.38 11.47
C ASN A 44 -4.75 9.68 10.19
N MET A 45 -3.82 9.43 9.26
CA MET A 45 -4.15 8.70 8.05
C MET A 45 -4.32 7.21 8.38
N ASN A 46 -5.42 6.65 7.91
CA ASN A 46 -5.61 5.22 7.81
C ASN A 46 -4.85 4.68 6.59
N THR A 47 -4.78 3.36 6.44
CA THR A 47 -4.19 2.70 5.28
C THR A 47 -4.89 3.17 4.00
N GLY A 48 -4.10 3.63 3.03
CA GLY A 48 -4.62 4.18 1.78
C GLY A 48 -5.06 3.11 0.79
N TRP A 49 -5.46 3.55 -0.40
CA TRP A 49 -5.94 2.70 -1.51
C TRP A 49 -5.02 1.52 -1.84
N SER A 50 -3.72 1.67 -1.65
CA SER A 50 -2.71 0.66 -1.97
C SER A 50 -2.86 -0.61 -1.13
N ALA A 51 -3.30 -0.48 0.13
CA ALA A 51 -3.64 -1.62 0.97
C ALA A 51 -4.93 -2.29 0.50
N SER A 52 -5.94 -1.48 0.12
CA SER A 52 -7.23 -1.99 -0.35
C SER A 52 -7.10 -2.90 -1.56
N VAL A 53 -6.16 -2.65 -2.48
CA VAL A 53 -6.01 -3.43 -3.72
C VAL A 53 -5.11 -4.67 -3.60
N LEU A 54 -4.49 -4.91 -2.43
CA LEU A 54 -3.58 -6.05 -2.21
C LEU A 54 -4.18 -7.43 -2.58
N PRO A 55 -5.48 -7.72 -2.33
CA PRO A 55 -6.07 -9.01 -2.71
C PRO A 55 -5.97 -9.32 -4.21
N TRP A 56 -6.02 -8.30 -5.08
CA TRP A 56 -5.89 -8.45 -6.54
C TRP A 56 -4.45 -8.39 -7.05
N LEU A 57 -3.49 -8.18 -6.14
CA LEU A 57 -2.06 -8.27 -6.41
C LEU A 57 -1.46 -9.58 -5.88
N GLU A 58 -2.28 -10.59 -5.60
CA GLU A 58 -1.87 -11.86 -4.98
C GLU A 58 -1.24 -11.68 -3.58
N GLN A 59 -1.67 -10.65 -2.86
CA GLN A 59 -1.11 -10.26 -1.55
C GLN A 59 -2.16 -10.33 -0.45
N ARG A 60 -3.07 -11.31 -0.58
CA ARG A 60 -4.14 -11.57 0.39
C ARG A 60 -3.63 -11.85 1.82
N PRO A 61 -2.56 -12.64 2.03
CA PRO A 61 -1.99 -12.83 3.37
C PRO A 61 -1.47 -11.54 4.00
N LEU A 62 -0.96 -10.60 3.18
CA LEU A 62 -0.55 -9.30 3.67
C LEU A 62 -1.79 -8.48 4.05
N PHE A 63 -2.81 -8.44 3.20
CA PHE A 63 -4.08 -7.76 3.45
C PHE A 63 -4.73 -8.22 4.77
N ASP A 64 -4.82 -9.53 4.98
CA ASP A 64 -5.43 -10.13 6.18
C ASP A 64 -4.65 -9.81 7.47
N SER A 65 -3.36 -9.47 7.34
CA SER A 65 -2.53 -9.03 8.47
C SER A 65 -2.68 -7.55 8.82
N LEU A 66 -3.44 -6.77 8.03
CA LEU A 66 -3.66 -5.34 8.26
C LEU A 66 -5.01 -5.09 8.91
N ASN A 67 -5.01 -4.29 9.96
CA ASN A 67 -6.18 -3.66 10.54
C ASN A 67 -6.45 -2.31 9.86
N LEU A 68 -7.37 -2.31 8.89
CA LEU A 68 -7.81 -1.12 8.15
C LEU A 68 -8.77 -0.22 8.97
N SER A 69 -9.04 -0.51 10.24
CA SER A 69 -9.92 0.31 11.10
C SER A 69 -9.12 1.28 11.98
N VAL A 70 -7.79 1.20 11.96
CA VAL A 70 -6.89 2.03 12.77
C VAL A 70 -5.89 2.77 11.87
N VAL A 71 -5.25 3.80 12.40
CA VAL A 71 -4.16 4.52 11.70
C VAL A 71 -3.06 3.56 11.21
N TYR A 72 -2.43 3.89 10.09
CA TYR A 72 -1.47 2.98 9.43
C TYR A 72 -0.24 2.66 10.30
N ASP A 73 0.11 3.55 11.23
CA ASP A 73 1.22 3.45 12.18
C ASP A 73 0.79 2.92 13.55
N ASN A 74 -0.48 2.51 13.71
CA ASN A 74 -0.94 1.88 14.93
C ASN A 74 -0.12 0.60 15.21
N PRO A 75 0.24 0.31 16.47
CA PRO A 75 0.93 -0.93 16.83
C PRO A 75 0.23 -2.21 16.36
N ALA A 76 -1.10 -2.20 16.14
CA ALA A 76 -1.83 -3.32 15.54
C ALA A 76 -1.40 -3.64 14.09
N ASN A 77 -0.89 -2.66 13.35
CA ASN A 77 -0.35 -2.78 12.00
C ASN A 77 1.18 -2.84 11.96
N LEU A 78 1.84 -2.66 13.11
CA LEU A 78 3.28 -2.76 13.23
C LEU A 78 3.66 -4.16 13.71
N LEU A 79 4.38 -4.89 12.87
CA LEU A 79 5.21 -5.98 13.38
C LEU A 79 6.33 -5.33 14.20
N CYS A 80 6.23 -5.43 15.51
CA CYS A 80 7.20 -4.90 16.47
C CYS A 80 8.64 -5.19 16.05
N LEU A 81 9.31 -4.20 15.45
CA LEU A 81 10.75 -4.08 15.45
C LEU A 81 11.05 -2.71 16.03
N ILE A 82 11.42 -2.75 17.31
CA ILE A 82 11.87 -1.65 18.14
C ILE A 82 12.76 -0.71 17.31
N GLY A 83 12.32 0.52 17.09
CA GLY A 83 13.19 1.64 16.68
C GLY A 83 13.22 2.05 15.20
N CYS A 84 12.50 1.41 14.27
CA CYS A 84 12.47 1.89 12.89
C CYS A 84 11.28 2.84 12.65
N GLY A 85 11.53 4.15 12.61
CA GLY A 85 10.54 5.22 12.37
C GLY A 85 9.90 5.24 10.98
N VAL A 86 9.90 4.11 10.26
CA VAL A 86 9.15 3.91 9.02
C VAL A 86 8.18 2.76 9.27
N SER A 87 6.88 3.01 9.13
CA SER A 87 5.87 1.96 9.29
C SER A 87 6.27 0.76 8.42
N LEU A 88 6.53 -0.39 9.06
CA LEU A 88 6.98 -1.63 8.41
C LEU A 88 6.06 -2.07 7.27
N LEU A 89 4.82 -1.59 7.27
CA LEU A 89 3.87 -1.68 6.18
C LEU A 89 4.52 -1.36 4.83
N ALA A 90 5.21 -0.22 4.71
CA ALA A 90 5.86 0.22 3.47
C ALA A 90 6.97 -0.75 3.01
N SER A 91 7.64 -1.42 3.96
CA SER A 91 8.67 -2.41 3.66
C SER A 91 8.08 -3.76 3.21
N ARG A 92 6.88 -4.11 3.68
CA ARG A 92 6.16 -5.33 3.28
C ARG A 92 5.32 -5.15 2.01
N MET A 93 5.05 -3.90 1.60
CA MET A 93 4.31 -3.63 0.38
C MET A 93 5.01 -4.21 -0.86
N PRO A 94 4.26 -4.74 -1.84
CA PRO A 94 4.85 -5.32 -3.04
C PRO A 94 5.65 -4.29 -3.84
N LYS A 95 6.75 -4.75 -4.45
CA LYS A 95 7.62 -3.91 -5.29
C LYS A 95 6.91 -3.31 -6.50
N VAL A 96 5.70 -3.77 -6.84
CA VAL A 96 4.87 -3.19 -7.91
C VAL A 96 4.61 -1.70 -7.69
N PHE A 97 4.56 -1.24 -6.43
CA PHE A 97 4.38 0.17 -6.09
C PHE A 97 5.67 0.99 -6.18
N LEU A 98 6.83 0.33 -6.34
CA LEU A 98 8.12 0.98 -6.41
C LEU A 98 8.58 1.07 -7.86
N THR A 99 9.17 2.20 -8.23
CA THR A 99 9.95 2.28 -9.46
C THR A 99 11.24 1.46 -9.32
N PRO A 100 11.66 0.69 -10.33
CA PRO A 100 12.93 -0.02 -10.29
C PRO A 100 14.09 0.94 -10.03
N LYS A 101 14.85 0.70 -8.96
CA LYS A 101 16.05 1.49 -8.65
C LYS A 101 17.08 1.33 -9.78
N PRO A 102 17.89 2.35 -10.10
CA PRO A 102 19.09 2.16 -10.90
C PRO A 102 19.90 0.97 -10.41
N ALA A 103 20.30 0.07 -11.33
CA ALA A 103 21.44 -0.79 -11.06
C ALA A 103 22.60 0.17 -10.74
N ILE A 104 23.12 0.07 -9.52
CA ILE A 104 24.35 0.76 -9.15
C ILE A 104 25.42 -0.04 -9.92
N GLU A 105 25.90 0.51 -11.03
CA GLU A 105 27.09 -0.03 -11.69
C GLU A 105 28.24 0.10 -10.70
N SER A 106 28.84 -1.03 -10.34
CA SER A 106 30.06 -1.16 -9.55
C SER A 106 31.27 -0.68 -10.31
#